data_AF-A0A924H9B9-F1
#
_entry.id   AF-A0A924H9B9-F1
#
_cell.length_a   1.000
_cell.length_b   1.000
_cell.length_c   1.000
_cell.angle_alpha   90.00
_cell.angle_beta   90.00
_cell.angle_gamma   90.00
#
_symmetry.space_group_name_H-M   'P 1'
#
loop_
_entity.id
_entity.type
_entity.pdbx_description
1 polymer ?
#
loop_
_entity_poly.entity_id
_entity_poly.type
_entity_poly.pdbx_seq_one_letter_code
_entity_poly.pdbx_strand_id
1 'polypeptide(L)' 'MSAAYAQHSDKEKKEDIARHRAMAAAHEAAARCLESGKKDEVCEKELQASCKGLAVGKYCGMKHVH' A
#
# COMPACT_ATOMS: atom_id res chain seq x y z
N MET A 1 -3.77 -9.12 -33.50
CA MET A 1 -3.33 -8.83 -32.11
C MET A 1 -3.81 -7.44 -31.76
N SER A 2 -4.85 -7.34 -30.91
CA SER A 2 -5.57 -6.10 -30.67
C SER A 2 -4.78 -5.17 -29.74
N ALA A 3 -4.46 -3.97 -30.23
CA ALA A 3 -3.78 -2.91 -29.49
C ALA A 3 -4.50 -2.47 -28.19
N ALA A 4 -5.78 -2.85 -28.03
CA ALA A 4 -6.57 -2.61 -26.82
C ALA A 4 -6.07 -3.37 -25.58
N TYR A 5 -5.35 -4.51 -25.73
CA TYR A 5 -4.82 -5.28 -24.60
C TYR A 5 -3.57 -4.64 -23.96
N ALA A 6 -2.76 -3.92 -24.76
CA ALA A 6 -1.54 -3.28 -24.26
C ALA A 6 -1.84 -2.03 -23.42
N GLN A 7 -2.90 -1.28 -23.77
CA GLN A 7 -3.30 -0.05 -23.08
C GLN A 7 -3.89 -0.29 -21.68
N HIS A 8 -4.57 -1.43 -21.47
CA HIS A 8 -4.96 -1.86 -20.13
C HIS A 8 -3.71 -2.05 -19.25
N SER A 9 -2.70 -2.74 -19.80
CA SER A 9 -1.52 -3.11 -19.01
C SER A 9 -0.70 -1.93 -18.49
N ASP A 10 -0.50 -0.85 -19.25
CA ASP A 10 0.44 0.20 -18.82
C ASP A 10 -0.17 1.19 -17.83
N LYS A 11 -1.48 1.47 -17.94
CA LYS A 11 -2.19 2.28 -16.96
C LYS A 11 -2.35 1.50 -15.65
N GLU A 12 -2.81 0.25 -15.73
CA GLU A 12 -2.99 -0.63 -14.57
C GLU A 12 -1.64 -0.88 -13.86
N LYS A 13 -0.54 -1.11 -14.60
CA LYS A 13 0.81 -1.20 -14.02
C LYS A 13 1.21 0.06 -13.26
N LYS A 14 0.97 1.25 -13.83
CA LYS A 14 1.33 2.51 -13.17
C LYS A 14 0.54 2.74 -11.89
N GLU A 15 -0.77 2.46 -11.92
CA GLU A 15 -1.64 2.54 -10.75
C GLU A 15 -1.23 1.53 -9.68
N ASP A 16 -0.87 0.32 -10.09
CA ASP A 16 -0.38 -0.73 -9.20
C ASP A 16 0.96 -0.36 -8.56
N ILE A 17 1.92 0.16 -9.34
CA ILE A 17 3.20 0.69 -8.81
C ILE A 17 2.94 1.80 -7.79
N ALA A 18 2.03 2.73 -8.08
CA ALA A 18 1.70 3.82 -7.17
C ALA A 18 1.11 3.29 -5.85
N ARG A 19 0.19 2.31 -5.93
CA ARG A 19 -0.39 1.64 -4.76
C ARG A 19 0.67 0.94 -3.91
N HIS A 20 1.56 0.17 -4.55
CA HIS A 20 2.65 -0.51 -3.85
C HIS A 20 3.60 0.46 -3.15
N ARG A 21 3.97 1.56 -3.82
CA ARG A 21 4.81 2.60 -3.21
C ARG A 21 4.14 3.28 -2.03
N ALA A 22 2.85 3.59 -2.14
CA ALA A 22 2.09 4.17 -1.03
C ALA A 22 2.04 3.24 0.19
N MET A 23 1.89 1.94 -0.03
CA MET A 23 1.97 0.96 1.06
C MET A 23 3.36 0.85 1.67
N ALA A 24 4.41 0.80 0.85
CA ALA A 24 5.78 0.78 1.36
C ALA A 24 6.05 1.99 2.27
N ALA A 25 5.61 3.17 1.85
CA ALA A 25 5.71 4.39 2.67
C ALA A 25 4.92 4.29 3.99
N ALA A 26 3.71 3.71 3.98
CA ALA A 26 2.93 3.50 5.20
C ALA A 26 3.62 2.55 6.18
N HIS A 27 4.21 1.45 5.70
CA HIS A 27 4.99 0.53 6.52
C HIS A 27 6.29 1.13 7.03
N GLU A 28 6.99 1.91 6.20
CA GLU A 28 8.19 2.65 6.63
C GLU A 28 7.85 3.66 7.73
N ALA A 29 6.73 4.39 7.61
CA ALA A 29 6.26 5.31 8.64
C ALA A 29 5.96 4.58 9.96
N ALA A 30 5.34 3.39 9.90
CA ALA A 30 5.11 2.56 11.07
C ALA A 30 6.42 2.08 11.72
N ALA A 31 7.42 1.69 10.93
CA ALA A 31 8.75 1.34 11.44
C ALA A 31 9.41 2.53 12.15
N ARG A 32 9.39 3.73 11.55
CA ARG A 32 9.90 4.97 12.16
C ARG A 32 9.16 5.33 13.44
N CYS A 33 7.85 5.10 13.49
CA CYS A 33 7.05 5.28 14.70
C CYS A 33 7.56 4.38 15.84
N LEU A 34 7.83 3.11 15.55
CA LEU A 34 8.40 2.17 16.54
C LEU A 34 9.83 2.57 16.95
N GLU A 35 10.67 2.97 15.99
CA GLU A 35 12.03 3.47 16.27
C GLU A 35 12.03 4.68 17.20
N SER A 36 10.99 5.52 17.15
CA SER A 36 10.83 6.67 18.05
C SER A 36 10.44 6.30 19.48
N GLY A 37 10.26 5.01 19.78
CA GLY A 37 9.88 4.50 21.10
C GLY A 37 8.40 4.65 21.44
N LYS A 38 7.55 4.95 20.44
CA LYS A 38 6.09 4.96 20.61
C LYS A 38 5.59 3.52 20.84
N LYS A 39 4.44 3.42 21.51
CA LYS A 39 3.77 2.13 21.73
C LYS A 39 3.27 1.55 20.40
N ASP A 40 3.37 0.24 20.26
CA ASP A 40 2.89 -0.52 19.10
C ASP A 40 1.46 -0.17 18.71
N GLU A 41 0.55 -0.01 19.69
CA GLU A 41 -0.86 0.36 19.44
C GLU A 41 -1.02 1.71 18.73
N VAL A 42 -0.13 2.67 19.00
CA VAL A 42 -0.15 3.99 18.35
C VAL A 42 0.32 3.86 16.90
N CYS A 43 1.43 3.13 16.69
CA CYS A 43 1.99 2.92 15.36
C CYS A 43 1.08 2.07 14.48
N GLU A 44 0.38 1.08 15.05
CA GLU A 44 -0.60 0.28 14.32
C GLU A 44 -1.81 1.12 13.89
N LYS A 45 -2.31 2.02 14.75
CA LYS A 45 -3.40 2.94 14.39
C LYS A 45 -2.99 3.91 13.28
N GLU A 46 -1.78 4.47 13.35
CA GLU A 46 -1.22 5.33 12.29
C GLU A 46 -1.05 4.56 10.97
N LEU A 47 -0.58 3.32 11.02
CA LEU A 47 -0.49 2.42 9.86
C LEU A 47 -1.87 2.12 9.25
N GLN A 48 -2.85 1.75 10.07
CA GLN A 48 -4.21 1.46 9.62
C GLN A 48 -4.86 2.69 8.97
N ALA A 49 -4.63 3.89 9.51
CA ALA A 49 -5.10 5.14 8.92
C ALA A 49 -4.43 5.41 7.56
N SER A 50 -3.11 5.20 7.47
CA SER A 50 -2.33 5.44 6.25
C SER A 50 -2.62 4.44 5.13
N CYS A 51 -2.97 3.20 5.49
CA CYS A 51 -3.30 2.14 4.54
C CYS A 51 -4.77 2.09 4.13
N LYS A 52 -5.64 2.90 4.75
CA LYS A 52 -7.08 2.90 4.49
C LYS A 52 -7.36 3.26 3.03
N GLY A 53 -8.06 2.36 2.32
CA GLY A 53 -8.38 2.53 0.90
C GLY A 53 -7.30 2.03 -0.07
N LEU A 54 -6.10 1.71 0.42
CA LEU A 54 -5.05 1.03 -0.36
C LEU A 54 -5.06 -0.48 -0.13
N ALA A 55 -5.36 -0.88 1.11
CA ALA A 55 -5.25 -2.26 1.55
C ALA A 55 -6.57 -3.03 1.52
N VAL A 56 -6.42 -4.36 1.47
CA VAL A 56 -7.46 -5.35 1.64
C VAL A 56 -7.36 -5.93 3.06
N GLY A 57 -8.44 -5.79 3.83
CA GLY A 57 -8.52 -6.31 5.19
C GLY A 57 -7.90 -5.40 6.25
N LYS A 58 -7.83 -5.90 7.49
CA LYS A 58 -7.48 -5.13 8.68
C LYS A 58 -5.99 -4.78 8.79
N TYR A 59 -5.11 -5.56 8.17
CA TYR A 59 -3.66 -5.53 8.42
C TYR A 59 -2.84 -4.95 7.26
N CYS A 60 -3.37 -3.97 6.54
CA CYS A 60 -2.68 -3.35 5.41
C CYS A 60 -2.19 -4.37 4.33
N GLY A 61 -2.95 -5.45 4.06
CA GLY A 61 -2.54 -6.45 3.06
C GLY A 61 -2.91 -6.03 1.63
N MET A 62 -2.19 -6.51 0.60
CA MET A 62 -2.63 -6.37 -0.80
C MET A 62 -3.21 -7.68 -1.34
N LYS A 63 -4.29 -7.59 -2.10
CA LYS A 63 -4.61 -8.66 -3.06
C LYS A 63 -3.70 -8.48 -4.26
N HIS A 64 -2.93 -9.51 -4.57
CA HIS A 64 -2.24 -9.61 -5.85
C HIS A 64 -3.31 -9.83 -6.92
N VAL A 65 -3.56 -8.83 -7.77
CA VAL A 65 -4.52 -8.91 -8.88
C VAL A 65 -3.72 -8.77 -10.16
N HIS A 66 -3.51 -9.89 -10.84
CA HIS A 66 -2.80 -9.98 -12.11
C HIS A 66 -3.78 -10.35 -13.21
#